data_AF-A0A8K0R3N1-F1
#
_entry.id   AF-A0A8K0R3N1-F1
#
_cell.length_a   1.000
_cell.length_b   1.000
_cell.length_c   1.000
_cell.angle_alpha   90.00
_cell.angle_beta   90.00
_cell.angle_gamma   90.00
#
_symmetry.space_group_name_H-M   'P 1'
#
loop_
_entity.id
_entity.type
_entity.pdbx_description
1 polymer ?
#
loop_
_entity_poly.entity_id
_entity_poly.type
_entity_poly.pdbx_seq_one_letter_code
_entity_poly.pdbx_strand_id
1 'polypeptide(L)'
;MSYADIAAKGPKQTPEERSRAPALPEVEHSDESVSSLVDVDSPHISSVPSDYESQSIKTDTQAERKEREEEIKEEAKNLKNKAAAKKEQAKDKLQKNADNPVILSNAVGLAVVAGVLGIGAYRKYARGELTGKLVAAWAGVIGLFGVGDYYVSQYFFKRYPPKN
;
A
#
# COMPACT_ATOMS: atom_id res chain seq x y z
N MET A 1 -35.87 43.90 6.94
CA MET A 1 -34.71 44.50 6.23
C MET A 1 -33.95 43.37 5.57
N SER A 2 -33.86 43.36 4.22
CA SER A 2 -33.12 42.31 3.50
C SER A 2 -31.65 42.73 3.30
N TYR A 3 -30.74 41.76 3.31
CA TYR A 3 -29.33 41.98 2.95
C TYR A 3 -29.19 42.59 1.55
N ALA A 4 -30.07 42.21 0.63
CA ALA A 4 -30.09 42.75 -0.73
C ALA A 4 -30.38 44.27 -0.77
N ASP A 5 -31.29 44.74 0.10
CA ASP A 5 -31.68 46.16 0.15
C ASP A 5 -30.55 47.05 0.70
N ILE A 6 -29.68 46.50 1.53
CA ILE A 6 -28.52 47.20 2.10
C ILE A 6 -27.38 47.26 1.07
N ALA A 7 -27.13 46.16 0.36
CA ALA A 7 -26.10 46.08 -0.69
C ALA A 7 -26.40 47.01 -1.88
N ALA A 8 -27.68 47.17 -2.23
CA ALA A 8 -28.11 48.03 -3.33
C ALA A 8 -27.91 49.54 -3.08
N LYS A 9 -27.62 49.96 -1.85
CA LYS A 9 -27.38 51.37 -1.49
C LYS A 9 -25.94 51.84 -1.71
N GLY A 10 -25.05 50.95 -2.15
CA GLY A 10 -23.66 51.30 -2.47
C GLY A 10 -23.53 52.25 -3.69
N PRO A 11 -22.35 52.87 -3.87
CA PRO A 11 -22.06 53.70 -5.03
C PRO A 11 -22.24 52.88 -6.32
N LYS A 12 -23.04 53.41 -7.26
CA LYS A 12 -23.29 52.77 -8.55
C LYS A 12 -22.03 52.90 -9.42
N GLN A 13 -21.56 51.79 -9.98
CA GLN A 13 -20.45 51.80 -10.95
C GLN A 13 -20.77 52.72 -12.13
N THR A 14 -19.78 53.51 -12.53
CA THR A 14 -19.87 54.37 -13.71
C THR A 14 -19.87 53.54 -15.00
N PRO A 15 -20.38 54.08 -16.12
CA PRO A 15 -20.40 53.36 -17.41
C PRO A 15 -19.01 52.91 -17.86
N GLU A 16 -17.97 53.71 -17.62
CA GLU A 16 -16.58 53.38 -17.95
C GLU A 16 -16.03 52.22 -17.10
N GLU A 17 -16.36 52.18 -15.81
CA GLU A 17 -15.96 51.09 -14.91
C GLU A 17 -16.66 49.77 -15.27
N ARG A 18 -17.93 49.84 -15.71
CA ARG A 18 -18.71 48.67 -16.12
C ARG A 18 -18.13 48.00 -17.37
N SER A 19 -17.60 48.77 -18.32
CA SER A 19 -16.96 48.26 -19.54
C SER A 19 -15.55 47.71 -19.31
N ARG A 20 -14.88 48.10 -18.22
CA ARG A 20 -13.54 47.62 -17.86
C ARG A 20 -13.57 46.39 -16.93
N ALA A 21 -14.74 46.05 -16.40
CA ALA A 21 -14.89 44.89 -15.52
C ALA A 21 -14.73 43.58 -16.31
N PRO A 22 -13.92 42.62 -15.83
CA PRO A 22 -13.85 41.29 -16.43
C PRO A 22 -15.21 40.58 -16.31
N ALA A 23 -15.54 39.74 -17.29
CA ALA A 23 -16.74 38.91 -17.24
C ALA A 23 -16.73 38.07 -15.95
N LEU A 24 -17.86 38.04 -15.25
CA LEU A 24 -17.99 37.23 -14.04
C LEU A 24 -17.80 35.76 -14.42
N PRO A 25 -17.01 34.99 -13.66
CA PRO A 25 -16.92 33.56 -13.88
C PRO A 25 -18.31 32.94 -13.68
N GLU A 26 -18.82 32.27 -14.71
CA GLU A 26 -20.06 31.51 -14.63
C GLU A 26 -19.80 30.27 -13.78
N VAL A 27 -20.57 30.12 -12.69
CA VAL A 27 -20.50 28.93 -11.83
C VAL A 27 -21.29 27.85 -12.52
N GLU A 28 -20.61 26.82 -13.03
CA GLU A 28 -21.26 25.66 -13.62
C GLU A 28 -22.20 25.01 -12.58
N HIS A 29 -23.51 25.02 -12.85
CA HIS A 29 -24.52 24.43 -11.96
C HIS A 29 -24.57 22.92 -12.18
N SER A 30 -23.65 22.20 -11.55
CA SER A 30 -23.61 20.72 -11.57
C SER A 30 -24.47 20.06 -10.48
N ASP A 31 -25.29 20.81 -9.75
CA ASP A 31 -26.00 20.35 -8.55
C ASP A 31 -27.32 19.57 -8.82
N GLU A 32 -27.56 19.10 -10.04
CA GLU A 32 -28.83 18.45 -10.42
C GLU A 32 -29.02 17.03 -9.85
N SER A 33 -28.15 16.55 -8.97
CA SER A 33 -28.20 15.17 -8.46
C SER A 33 -27.93 15.04 -6.97
N VAL A 34 -28.71 15.76 -6.14
CA VAL A 34 -28.89 15.43 -4.70
C VAL A 34 -29.76 14.19 -4.46
N SER A 35 -30.31 13.58 -5.53
CA SER A 35 -31.19 12.40 -5.44
C SER A 35 -30.46 11.07 -5.17
N SER A 36 -29.12 11.06 -5.18
CA SER A 36 -28.30 9.88 -4.89
C SER A 36 -27.54 10.01 -3.57
N LEU A 37 -28.18 10.61 -2.57
CA LEU A 37 -27.76 10.44 -1.18
C LEU A 37 -28.06 8.99 -0.76
N VAL A 38 -27.24 8.06 -1.24
CA VAL A 38 -27.32 6.60 -1.04
C VAL A 38 -27.25 6.20 0.44
N ASP A 39 -26.99 7.16 1.35
CA ASP A 39 -26.84 6.94 2.79
C ASP A 39 -28.14 7.12 3.61
N VAL A 40 -29.28 7.41 2.96
CA VAL A 40 -30.56 7.65 3.67
C VAL A 40 -31.32 6.36 3.98
N ASP A 41 -31.01 5.25 3.31
CA ASP A 41 -31.54 3.92 3.63
C ASP A 41 -30.73 3.22 4.73
N SER A 42 -30.23 4.01 5.69
CA SER A 42 -29.67 3.47 6.92
C SER A 42 -30.78 2.73 7.69
N PRO A 43 -30.56 1.48 8.14
CA PRO A 43 -31.55 0.75 8.93
C PRO A 43 -31.94 1.60 10.15
N HIS A 44 -33.21 1.97 10.24
CA HIS A 44 -33.72 2.78 11.33
C HIS A 44 -33.67 1.97 12.63
N ILE A 45 -32.73 2.29 13.53
CA ILE A 45 -32.58 1.62 14.82
C ILE A 45 -33.68 2.16 15.76
N SER A 46 -34.77 1.39 15.89
CA SER A 46 -35.94 1.75 16.71
C SER A 46 -35.71 1.59 18.22
N SER A 47 -34.75 0.74 18.63
CA SER A 47 -34.34 0.60 20.02
C SER A 47 -32.93 0.05 20.12
N VAL A 48 -32.16 0.59 21.07
CA VAL A 48 -30.83 0.11 21.40
C VAL A 48 -30.96 -0.92 22.55
N PRO A 49 -30.31 -2.10 22.46
CA PRO A 49 -30.28 -3.07 23.55
C PRO A 49 -29.72 -2.46 24.85
N SER A 50 -30.23 -2.87 26.01
CA SER A 50 -29.82 -2.33 27.32
C SER A 50 -28.37 -2.66 27.70
N ASP A 51 -27.76 -3.65 27.05
CA ASP A 51 -26.39 -4.09 27.23
C ASP A 51 -25.38 -3.40 26.28
N TYR A 52 -25.84 -2.52 25.38
CA TYR A 52 -25.03 -1.85 24.36
C TYR A 52 -23.76 -1.16 24.90
N GLU A 53 -23.84 -0.53 26.08
CA GLU A 53 -22.68 0.14 26.68
C GLU A 53 -21.56 -0.85 27.07
N SER A 54 -21.96 -2.06 27.48
CA SER A 54 -21.06 -3.11 27.97
C SER A 54 -20.49 -4.01 26.86
N GLN A 55 -21.02 -3.93 25.63
CA GLN A 55 -20.54 -4.72 24.50
C GLN A 55 -19.16 -4.26 24.03
N SER A 56 -18.28 -5.23 23.74
CA SER A 56 -16.92 -4.97 23.23
C SER A 56 -16.88 -4.56 21.75
N ILE A 57 -17.93 -4.88 21.00
CA ILE A 57 -18.12 -4.52 19.58
C ILE A 57 -19.54 -3.97 19.49
N LYS A 58 -19.68 -2.70 19.08
CA LYS A 58 -20.97 -1.98 19.12
C LYS A 58 -21.62 -1.81 17.74
N THR A 59 -20.87 -2.06 16.68
CA THR A 59 -21.30 -1.84 15.30
C THR A 59 -20.71 -2.92 14.41
N ASP A 60 -21.44 -3.31 13.37
CA ASP A 60 -21.00 -4.33 12.42
C ASP A 60 -19.68 -3.94 11.73
N THR A 61 -19.47 -2.64 11.46
CA THR A 61 -18.21 -2.12 10.90
C THR A 61 -17.01 -2.29 11.83
N GLN A 62 -17.23 -2.31 13.15
CA GLN A 62 -16.18 -2.59 14.13
C GLN A 62 -15.89 -4.08 14.21
N ALA A 63 -16.93 -4.92 14.08
CA ALA A 63 -16.78 -6.38 13.99
C ALA A 63 -15.93 -6.75 12.76
N GLU A 64 -16.32 -6.26 11.59
CA GLU A 64 -15.67 -6.57 10.31
C GLU A 64 -14.20 -6.11 10.30
N ARG A 65 -13.92 -4.93 10.86
CA ARG A 65 -12.53 -4.46 11.05
C ARG A 65 -11.71 -5.41 11.90
N LYS A 66 -12.27 -5.88 13.01
CA LYS A 66 -11.57 -6.75 13.96
C LYS A 66 -11.32 -8.14 13.36
N GLU A 67 -12.30 -8.71 12.66
CA GLU A 67 -12.14 -9.96 11.92
C GLU A 67 -11.01 -9.84 10.89
N ARG A 68 -11.01 -8.77 10.08
CA ARG A 68 -9.94 -8.52 9.10
C ARG A 68 -8.57 -8.36 9.76
N GLU A 69 -8.48 -7.65 10.89
CA GLU A 69 -7.23 -7.52 11.66
C GLU A 69 -6.76 -8.86 12.25
N GLU A 70 -7.68 -9.73 12.67
CA GLU A 70 -7.38 -11.08 13.18
C GLU A 70 -6.94 -12.01 12.05
N GLU A 71 -7.60 -11.99 10.89
CA GLU A 71 -7.18 -12.71 9.69
C GLU A 71 -5.77 -12.31 9.27
N ILE A 72 -5.48 -11.01 9.17
CA ILE A 72 -4.14 -10.50 8.84
C ILE A 72 -3.10 -10.97 9.88
N LYS A 73 -3.45 -10.99 11.17
CA LYS A 73 -2.56 -11.48 12.23
C LYS A 73 -2.29 -12.97 12.11
N GLU A 74 -3.32 -13.78 11.85
CA GLU A 74 -3.19 -15.22 11.66
C GLU A 74 -2.40 -15.55 10.39
N GLU A 75 -2.67 -14.87 9.28
CA GLU A 75 -1.87 -14.98 8.06
C GLU A 75 -0.41 -14.61 8.31
N ALA A 76 -0.15 -13.51 9.02
CA ALA A 76 1.21 -13.09 9.37
C ALA A 76 1.93 -14.12 10.25
N LYS A 77 1.24 -14.71 11.24
CA LYS A 77 1.79 -15.81 12.05
C LYS A 77 2.11 -17.03 11.19
N ASN A 78 1.18 -17.41 10.31
CA ASN A 78 1.37 -18.54 9.40
C ASN A 78 2.55 -18.31 8.45
N LEU A 79 2.69 -17.11 7.90
CA LEU A 79 3.82 -16.72 7.06
C LEU A 79 5.13 -16.76 7.85
N LYS A 80 5.15 -16.23 9.08
CA LYS A 80 6.31 -16.25 9.96
C LYS A 80 6.74 -17.68 10.29
N ASN A 81 5.81 -18.57 10.62
CA ASN A 81 6.09 -19.97 10.91
C ASN A 81 6.62 -20.71 9.68
N LYS A 82 6.01 -20.51 8.51
CA LYS A 82 6.51 -21.05 7.24
C LYS A 82 7.90 -20.51 6.90
N ALA A 83 8.16 -19.23 7.12
CA ALA A 83 9.47 -18.62 6.90
C ALA A 83 10.52 -19.18 7.86
N ALA A 84 10.18 -19.40 9.14
CA ALA A 84 11.07 -20.03 10.12
C ALA A 84 11.42 -21.47 9.71
N ALA A 85 10.43 -22.27 9.30
CA ALA A 85 10.66 -23.63 8.81
C ALA A 85 11.56 -23.65 7.57
N LYS A 86 11.31 -22.77 6.58
CA LYS A 86 12.16 -22.64 5.40
C LYS A 86 13.58 -22.17 5.73
N LYS A 87 13.72 -21.27 6.72
CA LYS A 87 15.03 -20.80 7.19
C LYS A 87 15.84 -21.95 7.80
N GLU A 88 15.24 -22.78 8.65
CA GLU A 88 15.93 -23.92 9.23
C GLU A 88 16.32 -24.95 8.17
N GLN A 89 15.45 -25.24 7.21
CA GLN A 89 15.78 -26.10 6.07
C GLN A 89 16.93 -25.52 5.21
N ALA A 90 16.92 -24.21 4.97
CA ALA A 90 17.98 -23.55 4.21
C ALA A 90 19.32 -23.56 4.96
N LYS A 91 19.31 -23.38 6.28
CA LYS A 91 20.51 -23.50 7.13
C LYS A 91 21.07 -24.92 7.09
N ASP A 92 20.24 -25.93 7.24
CA ASP A 92 20.67 -27.34 7.19
C ASP A 92 21.34 -27.65 5.84
N LYS A 93 20.69 -27.25 4.73
CA LYS A 93 21.28 -27.37 3.39
C LYS A 93 22.59 -26.61 3.25
N LEU A 94 22.69 -25.39 3.78
CA LEU A 94 23.91 -24.60 3.72
C LEU A 94 25.04 -25.25 4.54
N GLN A 95 24.75 -25.80 5.72
CA GLN A 95 25.74 -26.49 6.54
C GLN A 95 26.25 -27.77 5.85
N LYS A 96 25.35 -28.58 5.28
CA LYS A 96 25.72 -29.78 4.51
C LYS A 96 26.57 -29.46 3.27
N ASN A 97 26.45 -28.23 2.76
CA ASN A 97 27.12 -27.77 1.55
C ASN A 97 28.12 -26.64 1.82
N ALA A 98 28.61 -26.49 3.06
CA ALA A 98 29.51 -25.40 3.41
C ALA A 98 30.82 -25.44 2.59
N ASP A 99 31.25 -26.63 2.19
CA ASP A 99 32.44 -26.85 1.37
C ASP A 99 32.18 -26.63 -0.14
N ASN A 100 30.93 -26.40 -0.56
CA ASN A 100 30.61 -26.16 -1.95
C ASN A 100 30.77 -24.66 -2.28
N PRO A 101 31.78 -24.28 -3.08
CA PRO A 101 32.08 -22.87 -3.36
C PRO A 101 30.95 -22.17 -4.12
N VAL A 102 30.16 -22.91 -4.92
CA VAL A 102 29.02 -22.38 -5.68
C VAL A 102 27.88 -22.00 -4.73
N ILE A 103 27.57 -22.85 -3.76
CA ILE A 103 26.50 -22.59 -2.80
C ILE A 103 26.88 -21.43 -1.88
N LEU A 104 28.12 -21.41 -1.40
CA LEU A 104 28.61 -20.34 -0.52
C LEU A 104 28.60 -18.99 -1.24
N SER A 105 29.10 -18.93 -2.48
CA SER A 105 29.12 -17.69 -3.26
C SER A 105 27.72 -17.18 -3.60
N ASN A 106 26.78 -18.07 -3.95
CA ASN A 106 25.39 -17.68 -4.18
C ASN A 106 24.71 -17.16 -2.89
N ALA A 107 24.98 -17.79 -1.74
CA ALA A 107 24.46 -17.33 -0.46
C ALA A 107 24.98 -15.92 -0.10
N VAL A 108 26.26 -15.67 -0.31
CA VAL A 108 26.87 -14.34 -0.13
C VAL A 108 26.30 -13.33 -1.12
N GLY A 109 26.20 -13.70 -2.39
CA GLY A 109 25.61 -12.85 -3.44
C GLY A 109 24.17 -12.45 -3.11
N LEU A 110 23.35 -13.41 -2.68
CA LEU A 110 21.98 -13.15 -2.26
C LEU A 110 21.91 -12.21 -1.05
N ALA A 111 22.80 -12.39 -0.07
CA ALA A 111 22.87 -11.50 1.09
C ALA A 111 23.23 -10.06 0.70
N VAL A 112 24.17 -9.87 -0.23
CA VAL A 112 24.53 -8.54 -0.76
C VAL A 112 23.36 -7.92 -1.51
N VAL A 113 22.72 -8.65 -2.42
CA VAL A 113 21.56 -8.18 -3.19
C VAL A 113 20.42 -7.78 -2.25
N ALA A 114 20.11 -8.63 -1.27
CA ALA A 114 19.08 -8.35 -0.25
C ALA A 114 19.42 -7.12 0.59
N GLY A 115 20.69 -6.93 0.98
CA GLY A 115 21.15 -5.76 1.72
C GLY A 115 21.00 -4.46 0.93
N VAL A 116 21.46 -4.44 -0.32
CA VAL A 116 21.36 -3.27 -1.22
C VAL A 116 19.91 -2.90 -1.47
N LEU A 117 19.07 -3.90 -1.79
CA LEU A 117 17.64 -3.68 -2.02
C LEU A 117 16.92 -3.24 -0.75
N GLY A 118 17.21 -3.84 0.40
CA GLY A 118 16.58 -3.50 1.67
C GLY A 118 16.87 -2.06 2.09
N ILE A 119 18.15 -1.65 2.05
CA ILE A 119 18.56 -0.28 2.37
C ILE A 119 17.99 0.71 1.35
N GLY A 120 18.04 0.38 0.06
CA GLY A 120 17.52 1.23 -1.02
C GLY A 120 16.02 1.43 -0.93
N ALA A 121 15.26 0.36 -0.72
CA ALA A 121 13.82 0.38 -0.55
C ALA A 121 13.42 1.17 0.70
N TYR A 122 14.08 0.94 1.84
CA TYR A 122 13.83 1.70 3.07
C TYR A 122 14.04 3.20 2.87
N ARG A 123 15.15 3.62 2.25
CA ARG A 123 15.42 5.04 1.98
C ARG A 123 14.43 5.67 1.00
N LYS A 124 13.87 4.91 0.06
CA LYS A 124 12.86 5.38 -0.89
C LYS A 124 11.48 5.45 -0.25
N TYR A 125 11.14 4.46 0.58
CA TYR A 125 9.91 4.46 1.37
C TYR A 125 9.87 5.62 2.36
N ALA A 126 10.95 5.84 3.13
CA ALA A 126 11.05 6.94 4.09
C ALA A 126 10.94 8.34 3.46
N ARG A 127 11.19 8.47 2.14
CA ARG A 127 11.05 9.72 1.38
C ARG A 127 9.72 9.82 0.62
N GLY A 128 8.84 8.82 0.71
CA GLY A 128 7.62 8.77 -0.09
C GLY A 128 7.85 8.59 -1.61
N GLU A 129 9.07 8.25 -2.01
CA GLU A 129 9.48 8.10 -3.42
C GLU A 129 9.36 6.65 -3.93
N LEU A 130 8.83 5.73 -3.11
CA LEU A 130 8.66 4.33 -3.50
C LEU A 130 7.47 4.20 -4.46
N THR A 131 7.75 4.27 -5.75
CA THR A 131 6.74 4.14 -6.80
C THR A 131 6.64 2.71 -7.31
N GLY A 132 5.45 2.31 -7.78
CA GLY A 132 5.25 1.01 -8.43
C GLY A 132 6.17 0.79 -9.64
N LYS A 133 6.49 1.85 -10.40
CA LYS A 133 7.45 1.81 -11.51
C LYS A 133 8.86 1.46 -11.03
N LEU A 134 9.31 2.04 -9.92
CA LEU A 134 10.62 1.74 -9.33
C LEU A 134 10.70 0.29 -8.85
N VAL A 135 9.64 -0.20 -8.19
CA VAL A 135 9.55 -1.60 -7.77
C VAL A 135 9.59 -2.54 -8.98
N ALA A 136 8.82 -2.23 -10.04
CA ALA A 136 8.81 -3.01 -11.27
C ALA A 136 10.19 -3.04 -11.96
N ALA A 137 10.89 -1.90 -12.01
CA ALA A 137 12.24 -1.84 -12.56
C ALA A 137 13.22 -2.73 -11.77
N TRP A 138 13.21 -2.66 -10.44
CA TRP A 138 14.03 -3.54 -9.60
C TRP A 138 13.65 -5.01 -9.72
N ALA A 139 12.36 -5.32 -9.83
CA ALA A 139 11.90 -6.69 -10.11
C ALA A 139 12.47 -7.22 -11.43
N GLY A 140 12.51 -6.39 -12.49
CA GLY A 140 13.13 -6.74 -13.76
C GLY A 140 14.63 -7.02 -13.64
N VAL A 141 15.36 -6.18 -12.89
CA VAL A 141 16.80 -6.39 -12.62
C VAL A 141 17.04 -7.71 -11.88
N ILE A 142 16.27 -8.00 -10.84
CA ILE A 142 16.36 -9.26 -10.08
C ILE A 142 16.01 -10.46 -10.98
N GLY A 143 15.03 -10.31 -11.86
CA GLY A 143 14.66 -11.33 -12.84
C GLY A 143 15.82 -11.67 -13.78
N LEU A 144 16.45 -10.66 -14.37
CA LEU A 144 17.63 -10.86 -15.23
C LEU A 144 18.80 -11.50 -14.47
N PHE A 145 19.06 -11.03 -13.24
CA PHE A 145 20.08 -11.62 -12.38
C PHE A 145 19.82 -13.11 -12.10
N GLY A 146 18.58 -13.47 -11.77
CA GLY A 146 18.20 -14.86 -11.49
C GLY A 146 18.35 -15.78 -12.71
N VAL A 147 18.03 -15.30 -13.91
CA VAL A 147 18.27 -16.06 -15.15
C VAL A 147 19.76 -16.30 -15.35
N GLY A 148 20.61 -15.28 -15.18
CA GLY A 148 22.06 -15.42 -15.29
C GLY A 148 22.64 -16.40 -14.26
N ASP A 149 22.28 -16.23 -12.99
CA ASP A 149 22.70 -17.09 -11.88
C ASP A 149 22.34 -18.55 -12.10
N TYR A 150 21.15 -18.83 -12.65
CA TYR A 150 20.71 -20.20 -12.97
C TYR A 150 21.67 -20.91 -13.93
N TYR A 151 22.01 -20.28 -15.07
CA TYR A 151 22.89 -20.90 -16.07
C TYR A 151 24.32 -21.07 -15.55
N VAL A 152 24.83 -20.07 -14.83
CA VAL A 152 26.17 -20.12 -14.22
C VAL A 152 26.23 -21.23 -13.17
N SER A 153 25.26 -21.26 -12.26
CA SER A 153 25.16 -22.28 -11.22
C SER A 153 25.01 -23.68 -11.82
N GLN A 154 24.17 -23.85 -12.85
CA GLN A 154 24.02 -25.14 -13.54
C GLN A 154 25.34 -25.62 -14.16
N TYR A 155 26.14 -24.71 -14.73
CA TYR A 155 27.46 -25.05 -15.26
C TYR A 155 28.41 -25.51 -14.15
N PHE A 156 28.49 -24.76 -13.05
CA PHE A 156 29.43 -25.08 -11.96
C PHE A 156 28.97 -26.24 -11.06
N PHE A 157 27.67 -26.49 -10.92
CA PHE A 157 27.14 -27.65 -10.19
C PHE A 157 27.47 -28.98 -10.86
N LYS A 158 27.76 -29.00 -12.17
CA LYS A 158 28.32 -30.20 -12.82
C LYS A 158 29.69 -30.58 -12.25
N ARG A 159 30.48 -29.59 -11.81
CA ARG A 159 31.82 -29.77 -11.23
C ARG A 159 31.80 -29.85 -9.71
N TYR A 160 30.86 -29.16 -9.07
CA TYR A 160 30.67 -29.10 -7.63
C TYR A 160 29.22 -29.45 -7.28
N PRO A 161 28.82 -30.73 -7.34
CA PRO A 161 27.43 -31.11 -7.10
C PRO A 161 27.00 -30.84 -5.64
N PRO A 162 25.75 -30.41 -5.43
CA PRO A 162 25.20 -30.21 -4.09
C PRO A 162 24.91 -31.53 -3.39
N LYS A 163 25.06 -31.55 -2.08
CA LYS A 163 24.70 -32.63 -1.15
C LYS A 163 23.30 -32.38 -0.59
N ASN A 164 22.49 -33.43 -0.44
CA ASN A 164 21.12 -33.37 0.09
C ASN A 164 21.09 -33.45 1.63
#